data_AF-A0AA37BJH2-F1
#
_entry.id   AF-A0AA37BJH2-F1
#
_cell.length_a   1.000
_cell.length_b   1.000
_cell.length_c   1.000
_cell.angle_alpha   90.00
_cell.angle_beta   90.00
_cell.angle_gamma   90.00
#
_symmetry.space_group_name_H-M   'P 1'
#
loop_
_entity.id
_entity.type
_entity.pdbx_description
1 polymer ?
#
loop_
_entity_poly.entity_id
_entity_poly.type
_entity_poly.pdbx_seq_one_letter_code
_entity_poly.pdbx_strand_id
1 'polypeptide(L)'
;MKGTRGGWGPQASFHSEIGGDLCQLAAAVLMVSALRSGRRAVRRRGRTPRTLLTVPVVLAVVLLSGGDTPPGRVTVPDCSFSPDEIREPPSGWDLFMCGAREDRGGGPLLAMPDRELAANARHLCETATRHGGDVHATGVRAVADDTIRPILDLLYPVCPAVREAEDAVWAGTGRGAACDGLPPHRPRIEPVGRGSTDAGTESALLLHERILSKEPLFLDGARAEAGENGVVGATTGAVVVTAVRGPGAVCLRGEAYGRRPPVETGGWDRVEEVGYLSPLGDLRFVDGEPLLPRLTSDGPGRYRVRVHVRRGAADADRGKPGVPGEILVMVYPGGEGEPVVYRAD
;
A
#
# COMPACT_ATOMS: atom_id res chain seq x y z
N MET A 1 -33.52 2.03 13.06
CA MET A 1 -33.25 3.47 12.92
C MET A 1 -31.95 3.62 12.13
N LYS A 2 -32.02 4.17 10.91
CA LYS A 2 -30.87 4.40 10.01
C LYS A 2 -30.19 5.70 10.42
N GLY A 3 -28.87 5.67 10.60
CA GLY A 3 -28.04 6.84 10.81
C GLY A 3 -26.89 6.84 9.82
N THR A 4 -27.02 7.61 8.74
CA THR A 4 -25.97 7.89 7.77
C THR A 4 -25.14 9.08 8.26
N ARG A 5 -23.82 8.93 8.36
CA ARG A 5 -22.86 10.05 8.40
C ARG A 5 -21.88 9.86 7.26
N GLY A 6 -22.04 10.66 6.21
CA GLY A 6 -21.03 10.88 5.19
C GLY A 6 -20.13 12.04 5.63
N GLY A 7 -18.82 11.83 5.61
CA GLY A 7 -17.82 12.89 5.62
C GLY A 7 -17.21 12.95 4.22
N TRP A 8 -17.51 14.01 3.47
CA TRP A 8 -16.91 14.32 2.18
C TRP A 8 -15.76 15.32 2.41
N GLY A 9 -14.59 15.01 1.85
CA GLY A 9 -13.38 15.84 1.95
C GLY A 9 -13.34 17.03 0.96
N PRO A 10 -12.39 17.97 1.12
CA PRO A 10 -12.56 19.37 0.69
C PRO A 10 -12.29 19.67 -0.79
N GLN A 11 -11.78 18.72 -1.59
CA GLN A 11 -11.34 19.00 -2.96
C GLN A 11 -12.46 18.83 -4.00
N ALA A 12 -13.44 17.95 -3.74
CA ALA A 12 -14.60 17.78 -4.61
C ALA A 12 -15.68 18.88 -4.42
N SER A 13 -15.72 19.52 -3.24
CA SER A 13 -16.66 20.60 -2.95
C SER A 13 -16.28 21.93 -3.60
N PHE A 14 -14.98 22.17 -3.83
CA PHE A 14 -14.52 23.45 -4.39
C PHE A 14 -14.96 23.65 -5.85
N HIS A 15 -15.09 22.57 -6.64
CA HIS A 15 -15.59 22.67 -8.01
C HIS A 15 -17.12 22.69 -8.12
N SER A 16 -17.85 22.10 -7.17
CA SER A 16 -19.32 22.07 -7.21
C SER A 16 -19.98 23.31 -6.59
N GLU A 17 -19.45 23.85 -5.49
CA GLU A 17 -20.00 25.04 -4.83
C GLU A 17 -19.68 26.31 -5.62
N ILE A 18 -18.44 26.48 -6.09
CA ILE A 18 -18.07 27.66 -6.90
C ILE A 18 -18.74 27.63 -8.27
N GLY A 19 -18.85 26.45 -8.89
CA GLY A 19 -19.57 26.28 -10.16
C GLY A 19 -21.07 26.58 -10.02
N GLY A 20 -21.68 26.14 -8.92
CA GLY A 20 -23.08 26.42 -8.59
C GLY A 20 -23.35 27.90 -8.30
N ASP A 21 -22.51 28.52 -7.48
CA ASP A 21 -22.65 29.92 -7.07
C ASP A 21 -22.43 30.89 -8.24
N LEU A 22 -21.49 30.58 -9.15
CA LEU A 22 -21.30 31.35 -10.38
C LEU A 22 -22.50 31.24 -11.32
N CYS A 23 -23.13 30.06 -11.41
CA CYS A 23 -24.37 29.89 -12.18
C CYS A 23 -25.53 30.70 -11.57
N GLN A 24 -25.66 30.72 -10.24
CA GLN A 24 -26.68 31.49 -9.55
C GLN A 24 -26.46 33.00 -9.69
N LEU A 25 -25.21 33.47 -9.58
CA LEU A 25 -24.85 34.87 -9.81
C LEU A 25 -25.09 35.29 -11.27
N ALA A 26 -24.75 34.44 -12.24
CA ALA A 26 -25.04 34.69 -13.65
C ALA A 26 -26.55 34.79 -13.90
N ALA A 27 -27.35 33.88 -13.34
CA ALA A 27 -28.81 33.92 -13.41
C ALA A 27 -29.39 35.19 -12.77
N ALA A 28 -28.89 35.58 -11.59
CA ALA A 28 -29.30 36.80 -10.91
C ALA A 28 -28.96 38.07 -11.72
N VAL A 29 -27.77 38.14 -12.30
CA VAL A 29 -27.35 39.25 -13.17
C VAL A 29 -28.22 39.31 -14.43
N LEU A 30 -28.52 38.17 -15.07
CA LEU A 30 -29.42 38.11 -16.23
C LEU A 30 -30.84 38.55 -15.88
N MET A 31 -31.39 38.12 -14.75
CA MET A 31 -32.71 38.55 -14.28
C MET A 31 -32.76 40.06 -13.98
N VAL A 32 -31.76 40.61 -13.30
CA VAL A 32 -31.67 42.05 -13.04
C VAL A 32 -31.53 42.85 -14.34
N SER A 33 -30.80 42.31 -15.32
CA SER A 33 -30.64 42.92 -16.64
C SER A 33 -31.94 42.94 -17.43
N ALA A 34 -32.71 41.84 -17.41
CA ALA A 34 -34.01 41.73 -18.07
C ALA A 34 -35.07 42.65 -17.43
N LEU A 35 -35.06 42.78 -16.10
CA LEU A 35 -35.98 43.68 -15.39
C LEU A 35 -35.66 45.17 -15.64
N ARG A 36 -34.39 45.52 -15.86
CA ARG A 36 -33.98 46.90 -16.15
C ARG A 36 -34.20 47.29 -17.62
N SER A 37 -34.11 46.37 -18.57
CA SER A 37 -34.38 46.65 -19.99
C SER A 37 -35.87 46.91 -20.26
N GLY A 38 -36.76 46.16 -19.60
CA GLY A 38 -38.22 46.35 -19.72
C GLY A 38 -38.72 47.72 -19.26
N ARG A 39 -38.07 48.35 -18.27
CA ARG A 39 -38.48 49.67 -17.75
C ARG A 39 -37.99 50.87 -18.58
N ARG A 40 -37.05 50.69 -19.51
CA ARG A 40 -36.49 51.80 -20.33
C ARG A 40 -37.06 51.87 -21.75
N ALA A 41 -37.92 50.94 -22.16
CA ALA A 41 -38.44 50.85 -23.52
C ALA A 41 -39.54 51.88 -23.89
N VAL A 42 -40.02 52.72 -22.96
CA VAL A 42 -41.16 53.63 -23.25
C VAL A 42 -40.78 55.08 -23.53
N ARG A 43 -39.55 55.55 -23.28
CA ARG A 43 -39.17 56.93 -23.66
C ARG A 43 -37.69 57.06 -23.99
N ARG A 44 -37.34 56.94 -25.27
CA ARG A 44 -36.50 57.91 -26.03
C ARG A 44 -36.18 57.38 -27.42
N ARG A 45 -36.78 58.03 -28.42
CA ARG A 45 -36.36 58.00 -29.83
C ARG A 45 -35.06 58.81 -29.90
N GLY A 46 -33.90 58.16 -30.06
CA GLY A 46 -32.64 58.85 -30.36
C GLY A 46 -31.40 58.25 -29.70
N ARG A 47 -30.51 57.73 -30.57
CA ARG A 47 -29.13 57.26 -30.34
C ARG A 47 -28.94 55.89 -29.70
N THR A 48 -28.42 54.98 -30.53
CA THR A 48 -27.95 53.62 -30.22
C THR A 48 -26.73 53.63 -29.30
N PRO A 49 -26.75 52.93 -28.15
CA PRO A 49 -25.55 52.75 -27.33
C PRO A 49 -24.78 51.51 -27.78
N ARG A 50 -23.48 51.67 -28.05
CA ARG A 50 -22.51 50.62 -28.46
C ARG A 50 -22.10 49.66 -27.33
N THR A 51 -22.80 49.62 -26.19
CA THR A 51 -22.41 48.86 -25.00
C THR A 51 -23.10 47.49 -24.86
N LEU A 52 -23.62 46.91 -25.96
CA LEU A 52 -24.32 45.61 -25.95
C LEU A 52 -23.43 44.41 -26.36
N LEU A 53 -22.13 44.60 -26.62
CA LEU A 53 -21.27 43.56 -27.19
C LEU A 53 -20.26 42.91 -26.23
N THR A 54 -20.11 43.39 -24.99
CA THR A 54 -19.08 42.86 -24.06
C THR A 54 -19.53 41.69 -23.18
N VAL A 55 -20.82 41.57 -22.87
CA VAL A 55 -21.36 40.49 -22.03
C VAL A 55 -21.29 39.07 -22.67
N PRO A 56 -21.56 38.86 -23.97
CA PRO A 56 -21.55 37.51 -24.54
C PRO A 56 -20.16 36.89 -24.63
N VAL A 57 -19.09 37.69 -24.73
CA VAL A 57 -17.72 37.18 -24.87
C VAL A 57 -17.21 36.57 -23.56
N VAL A 58 -17.48 37.22 -22.41
CA VAL A 58 -17.06 36.69 -21.10
C VAL A 58 -17.83 35.41 -20.76
N LEU A 59 -19.13 35.36 -21.08
CA LEU A 59 -19.95 34.16 -20.86
C LEU A 59 -19.50 33.00 -21.77
N ALA A 60 -19.12 33.28 -23.02
CA ALA A 60 -18.58 32.27 -23.93
C ALA A 60 -17.25 31.71 -23.42
N VAL A 61 -16.32 32.54 -22.93
CA VAL A 61 -15.02 32.07 -22.39
C VAL A 61 -15.21 31.20 -21.15
N VAL A 62 -16.11 31.57 -20.23
CA VAL A 62 -16.36 30.77 -19.01
C VAL A 62 -17.07 29.45 -19.34
N LEU A 63 -18.00 29.43 -20.29
CA LEU A 63 -18.72 28.20 -20.68
C LEU A 63 -17.87 27.29 -21.60
N LEU A 64 -16.98 27.84 -22.43
CA LEU A 64 -16.08 27.06 -23.29
C LEU A 64 -14.88 26.48 -22.53
N SER A 65 -14.51 27.03 -21.36
CA SER A 65 -13.40 26.50 -20.56
C SER A 65 -13.78 25.24 -19.76
N GLY A 66 -15.07 24.93 -19.63
CA GLY A 66 -15.57 23.80 -18.84
C GLY A 66 -15.96 22.56 -19.64
N GLY A 67 -16.03 22.66 -20.97
CA GLY A 67 -16.44 21.56 -21.85
C GLY A 67 -15.25 21.01 -22.63
N ASP A 68 -15.04 19.71 -22.57
CA ASP A 68 -14.25 18.93 -23.53
C ASP A 68 -12.73 19.07 -23.47
N THR A 69 -12.14 18.90 -22.28
CA THR A 69 -10.91 18.08 -22.30
C THR A 69 -11.36 16.65 -22.59
N PRO A 70 -10.99 16.05 -23.74
CA PRO A 70 -11.35 14.66 -23.99
C PRO A 70 -10.90 13.82 -22.80
N PRO A 71 -11.73 12.85 -22.34
CA PRO A 71 -11.34 11.97 -21.26
C PRO A 71 -9.99 11.39 -21.63
N GLY A 72 -8.98 11.68 -20.80
CA GLY A 72 -7.62 11.30 -21.14
C GLY A 72 -7.53 9.79 -21.28
N ARG A 73 -6.64 9.32 -22.15
CA ARG A 73 -6.45 7.89 -22.39
C ARG A 73 -6.17 7.17 -21.07
N VAL A 74 -6.91 6.10 -20.82
CA VAL A 74 -6.65 5.12 -19.79
C VAL A 74 -6.10 3.91 -20.52
N THR A 75 -4.79 3.68 -20.41
CA THR A 75 -4.19 2.46 -20.94
C THR A 75 -4.31 1.39 -19.87
N VAL A 76 -4.84 0.24 -20.28
CA VAL A 76 -4.75 -1.00 -19.52
C VAL A 76 -3.61 -1.78 -20.17
N PRO A 77 -2.36 -1.58 -19.72
CA PRO A 77 -1.24 -2.33 -20.26
C PRO A 77 -1.50 -3.84 -20.06
N ASP A 78 -1.02 -4.64 -21.00
CA ASP A 78 -0.99 -6.09 -20.80
C ASP A 78 0.10 -6.38 -19.76
N CYS A 79 -0.34 -6.52 -18.51
CA CYS A 79 0.52 -6.79 -17.37
C CYS A 79 0.64 -8.28 -17.07
N SER A 80 0.11 -9.13 -17.96
CA SER A 80 0.25 -10.58 -17.84
C SER A 80 1.66 -11.02 -18.24
N PHE A 81 2.57 -10.98 -17.27
CA PHE A 81 3.96 -11.38 -17.48
C PHE A 81 4.16 -12.83 -17.04
N SER A 82 4.28 -13.76 -18.00
CA SER A 82 4.72 -15.12 -17.70
C SER A 82 6.25 -15.12 -17.53
N PRO A 83 6.81 -15.59 -16.38
CA PRO A 83 8.26 -15.61 -16.15
C PRO A 83 9.06 -16.33 -17.26
N ASP A 84 8.41 -17.28 -17.94
CA ASP A 84 9.02 -18.10 -18.99
C ASP A 84 8.95 -17.45 -20.40
N GLU A 85 8.16 -16.38 -20.59
CA GLU A 85 7.94 -15.71 -21.89
C GLU A 85 8.61 -14.32 -22.01
N ILE A 86 9.12 -13.78 -20.91
CA ILE A 86 9.70 -12.43 -20.88
C ILE A 86 11.14 -12.45 -21.38
N ARG A 87 11.40 -11.81 -22.53
CA ARG A 87 12.77 -11.50 -22.97
C ARG A 87 13.37 -10.28 -22.26
N GLU A 88 12.56 -9.29 -21.92
CA GLU A 88 12.94 -8.11 -21.13
C GLU A 88 11.77 -7.72 -20.20
N PRO A 89 11.97 -7.73 -18.87
CA PRO A 89 10.90 -7.36 -17.94
C PRO A 89 10.54 -5.88 -18.10
N PRO A 90 9.26 -5.51 -17.89
CA PRO A 90 8.83 -4.12 -17.87
C PRO A 90 9.67 -3.34 -16.86
N SER A 91 10.05 -2.11 -17.22
CA SER A 91 10.85 -1.25 -16.34
C SER A 91 10.34 0.18 -16.40
N GLY A 92 10.73 0.98 -15.40
CA GLY A 92 10.39 2.39 -15.37
C GLY A 92 8.88 2.63 -15.35
N TRP A 93 8.42 3.44 -16.32
CA TRP A 93 7.02 3.84 -16.40
C TRP A 93 6.07 2.69 -16.72
N ASP A 94 6.48 1.69 -17.51
CA ASP A 94 5.59 0.57 -17.85
C ASP A 94 5.29 -0.28 -16.60
N LEU A 95 6.30 -0.53 -15.77
CA LEU A 95 6.14 -1.26 -14.51
C LEU A 95 5.28 -0.47 -13.50
N PHE A 96 5.49 0.86 -13.42
CA PHE A 96 4.65 1.74 -12.60
C PHE A 96 3.18 1.71 -13.06
N MET A 97 2.93 1.84 -14.36
CA MET A 97 1.58 1.85 -14.93
C MET A 97 0.92 0.49 -14.71
N CYS A 98 1.64 -0.62 -14.85
CA CYS A 98 1.11 -1.93 -14.50
C CYS A 98 0.71 -2.02 -13.03
N GLY A 99 1.62 -1.70 -12.11
CA GLY A 99 1.31 -1.76 -10.68
C GLY A 99 0.12 -0.86 -10.27
N ALA A 100 -0.01 0.31 -10.89
CA ALA A 100 -1.08 1.25 -10.58
C ALA A 100 -2.44 0.88 -11.22
N ARG A 101 -2.43 0.07 -12.29
CA ARG A 101 -3.63 -0.43 -12.99
C ARG A 101 -4.04 -1.82 -12.56
N GLU A 102 -3.16 -2.56 -11.90
CA GLU A 102 -3.46 -3.83 -11.26
C GLU A 102 -3.97 -3.65 -9.82
N ASP A 103 -4.08 -4.76 -9.10
CA ASP A 103 -4.72 -4.94 -7.78
C ASP A 103 -4.26 -3.95 -6.70
N ARG A 104 -3.06 -3.35 -6.84
CA ARG A 104 -2.56 -2.33 -5.90
C ARG A 104 -3.19 -0.95 -6.07
N GLY A 105 -3.70 -0.63 -7.26
CA GLY A 105 -4.38 0.64 -7.52
C GLY A 105 -5.79 0.65 -6.93
N GLY A 106 -6.62 -0.31 -7.34
CA GLY A 106 -8.01 -0.39 -6.93
C GLY A 106 -8.85 0.88 -7.21
N GLY A 107 -10.18 0.72 -7.25
CA GLY A 107 -11.12 1.85 -7.19
C GLY A 107 -10.82 3.03 -8.16
N PRO A 108 -10.62 4.27 -7.66
CA PRO A 108 -10.53 5.47 -8.52
C PRO A 108 -9.28 5.52 -9.41
N LEU A 109 -8.19 4.82 -9.03
CA LEU A 109 -6.96 4.81 -9.83
C LEU A 109 -7.14 4.10 -11.17
N LEU A 110 -8.05 3.12 -11.26
CA LEU A 110 -8.38 2.44 -12.52
C LEU A 110 -9.02 3.38 -13.55
N ALA A 111 -9.77 4.39 -13.10
CA ALA A 111 -10.46 5.34 -13.96
C ALA A 111 -9.63 6.60 -14.25
N MET A 112 -8.56 6.85 -13.48
CA MET A 112 -7.72 8.04 -13.62
C MET A 112 -7.00 8.04 -14.99
N PRO A 113 -7.01 9.12 -15.78
CA PRO A 113 -6.25 9.18 -17.03
C PRO A 113 -4.74 8.98 -16.84
N ASP A 114 -4.06 8.35 -17.79
CA ASP A 114 -2.61 8.05 -17.72
C ASP A 114 -1.77 9.30 -17.45
N ARG A 115 -2.13 10.41 -18.10
CA ARG A 115 -1.45 11.71 -17.92
C ARG A 115 -1.54 12.23 -16.48
N GLU A 116 -2.67 12.00 -15.83
CA GLU A 116 -2.96 12.47 -14.49
C GLU A 116 -2.27 11.57 -13.47
N LEU A 117 -2.33 10.25 -13.67
CA LEU A 117 -1.61 9.27 -12.88
C LEU A 117 -0.10 9.52 -12.92
N ALA A 118 0.46 9.76 -14.11
CA ALA A 118 1.87 10.09 -14.28
C ALA A 118 2.25 11.45 -13.66
N ALA A 119 1.36 12.45 -13.72
CA ALA A 119 1.58 13.73 -13.07
C ALA A 119 1.61 13.60 -11.53
N ASN A 120 0.67 12.83 -10.96
CA ASN A 120 0.66 12.51 -9.54
C ASN A 120 1.95 11.79 -9.11
N ALA A 121 2.37 10.76 -9.86
CA ALA A 121 3.61 10.04 -9.58
C ALA A 121 4.82 10.97 -9.56
N ARG A 122 4.98 11.85 -10.56
CA ARG A 122 6.08 12.84 -10.59
C ARG A 122 6.03 13.79 -9.40
N HIS A 123 4.86 14.28 -9.04
CA HIS A 123 4.69 15.17 -7.89
C HIS A 123 5.11 14.48 -6.57
N LEU A 124 4.75 13.21 -6.41
CA LEU A 124 5.18 12.40 -5.27
C LEU A 124 6.69 12.15 -5.32
N CYS A 125 7.27 11.84 -6.49
CA CYS A 125 8.72 11.69 -6.67
C CYS A 125 9.48 12.95 -6.22
N GLU A 126 9.05 14.13 -6.65
CA GLU A 126 9.65 15.42 -6.26
C GLU A 126 9.56 15.63 -4.73
N THR A 127 8.44 15.24 -4.13
CA THR A 127 8.24 15.36 -2.69
C THR A 127 9.08 14.35 -1.91
N ALA A 128 9.12 13.08 -2.33
CA ALA A 128 9.95 12.04 -1.75
C ALA A 128 11.44 12.40 -1.87
N THR A 129 11.88 12.94 -3.01
CA THR A 129 13.26 13.41 -3.21
C THR A 129 13.66 14.47 -2.17
N ARG A 130 12.78 15.43 -1.85
CA ARG A 130 13.01 16.42 -0.79
C ARG A 130 13.12 15.80 0.61
N HIS A 131 12.59 14.59 0.77
CA HIS A 131 12.67 13.79 2.00
C HIS A 131 13.70 12.65 1.90
N GLY A 132 14.68 12.77 1.00
CA GLY A 132 15.77 11.80 0.87
C GLY A 132 15.33 10.43 0.34
N GLY A 133 14.25 10.38 -0.44
CA GLY A 133 13.69 9.16 -1.01
C GLY A 133 12.68 8.43 -0.10
N ASP A 134 12.41 8.91 1.12
CA ASP A 134 11.44 8.30 2.05
C ASP A 134 9.99 8.57 1.59
N VAL A 135 9.37 7.62 0.87
CA VAL A 135 7.95 7.68 0.45
C VAL A 135 6.95 7.63 1.60
N HIS A 136 7.42 7.26 2.80
CA HIS A 136 6.62 7.19 4.01
C HIS A 136 6.79 8.41 4.93
N ALA A 137 7.62 9.39 4.53
CA ALA A 137 7.80 10.62 5.27
C ALA A 137 6.45 11.34 5.45
N THR A 138 6.26 11.98 6.62
CA THR A 138 5.02 12.70 6.94
C THR A 138 4.65 13.74 5.88
N GLY A 139 5.65 14.42 5.31
CA GLY A 139 5.44 15.39 4.22
C GLY A 139 4.94 14.76 2.92
N VAL A 140 5.40 13.56 2.58
CA VAL A 140 4.93 12.80 1.40
C VAL A 140 3.50 12.30 1.64
N ARG A 141 3.23 11.73 2.81
CA ARG A 141 1.88 11.25 3.17
C ARG A 141 0.84 12.37 3.24
N ALA A 142 1.26 13.58 3.63
CA ALA A 142 0.37 14.74 3.71
C ALA A 142 -0.09 15.22 2.33
N VAL A 143 0.70 15.00 1.27
CA VAL A 143 0.32 15.34 -0.11
C VAL A 143 -0.38 14.20 -0.84
N ALA A 144 -0.26 12.96 -0.34
CA ALA A 144 -0.95 11.79 -0.88
C ALA A 144 -2.33 11.59 -0.22
N ASP A 145 -3.39 11.97 -0.94
CA ASP A 145 -4.76 11.68 -0.52
C ASP A 145 -5.06 10.18 -0.52
N ASP A 146 -6.26 9.79 -0.07
CA ASP A 146 -6.64 8.37 0.03
C ASP A 146 -6.65 7.66 -1.34
N THR A 147 -6.81 8.41 -2.44
CA THR A 147 -6.81 7.87 -3.80
C THR A 147 -5.40 7.59 -4.28
N ILE A 148 -4.45 8.48 -4.00
CA ILE A 148 -3.07 8.43 -4.50
C ILE A 148 -2.16 7.66 -3.54
N ARG A 149 -2.51 7.52 -2.26
CA ARG A 149 -1.69 6.80 -1.27
C ARG A 149 -1.25 5.38 -1.69
N PRO A 150 -2.10 4.57 -2.36
CA PRO A 150 -1.69 3.23 -2.80
C PRO A 150 -0.54 3.22 -3.81
N ILE A 151 -0.31 4.31 -4.57
CA ILE A 151 0.79 4.37 -5.55
C ILE A 151 2.15 4.80 -4.96
N LEU A 152 2.22 5.14 -3.67
CA LEU A 152 3.48 5.54 -3.04
C LEU A 152 4.54 4.44 -3.13
N ASP A 153 4.14 3.19 -2.90
CA ASP A 153 5.02 2.02 -2.94
C ASP A 153 5.34 1.58 -4.38
N LEU A 154 4.73 2.23 -5.37
CA LEU A 154 4.99 1.99 -6.80
C LEU A 154 6.00 2.99 -7.39
N LEU A 155 6.50 3.94 -6.60
CA LEU A 155 7.40 4.98 -7.10
C LEU A 155 8.82 4.47 -7.38
N TYR A 156 9.24 3.36 -6.78
CA TYR A 156 10.56 2.76 -6.97
C TYR A 156 11.04 2.70 -8.43
N PRO A 157 10.27 2.14 -9.41
CA PRO A 157 10.70 2.08 -10.79
C PRO A 157 10.84 3.45 -11.49
N VAL A 158 10.12 4.48 -11.06
CA VAL A 158 10.06 5.79 -11.73
C VAL A 158 10.75 6.93 -10.97
N CYS A 159 11.19 6.70 -9.74
CA CYS A 159 11.83 7.69 -8.89
C CYS A 159 13.26 7.28 -8.50
N PRO A 160 14.29 7.85 -9.16
CA PRO A 160 15.68 7.53 -8.83
C PRO A 160 16.04 7.74 -7.36
N ALA A 161 15.55 8.80 -6.72
CA ALA A 161 15.83 9.08 -5.32
C ALA A 161 15.22 8.04 -4.36
N VAL A 162 14.03 7.51 -4.68
CA VAL A 162 13.42 6.42 -3.91
C VAL A 162 14.23 5.15 -4.10
N ARG A 163 14.57 4.81 -5.35
CA ARG A 163 15.42 3.65 -5.64
C ARG A 163 16.78 3.72 -4.95
N GLU A 164 17.47 4.86 -5.03
CA GLU A 164 18.76 5.05 -4.35
C GLU A 164 18.63 4.95 -2.83
N ALA A 165 17.55 5.45 -2.24
CA ALA A 165 17.30 5.33 -0.81
C ALA A 165 17.06 3.87 -0.40
N GLU A 166 16.26 3.12 -1.17
CA GLU A 166 16.03 1.70 -0.94
C GLU A 166 17.29 0.86 -1.17
N ASP A 167 18.00 1.08 -2.28
CA ASP A 167 19.28 0.44 -2.59
C ASP A 167 20.33 0.71 -1.50
N ALA A 168 20.36 1.93 -0.94
CA ALA A 168 21.26 2.28 0.17
C ALA A 168 20.89 1.55 1.47
N VAL A 169 19.58 1.35 1.74
CA VAL A 169 19.12 0.51 2.84
C VAL A 169 19.65 -0.92 2.65
N TRP A 170 19.51 -1.49 1.45
CA TRP A 170 19.99 -2.84 1.14
C TRP A 170 21.53 -2.97 1.14
N ALA A 171 22.23 -1.96 0.64
CA ALA A 171 23.70 -1.95 0.60
C ALA A 171 24.32 -1.82 2.00
N GLY A 172 23.62 -1.16 2.94
CA GLY A 172 24.01 -1.05 4.35
C GLY A 172 23.74 -2.31 5.15
N THR A 173 22.82 -3.18 4.70
CA THR A 173 22.47 -4.44 5.34
C THR A 173 23.36 -5.57 4.80
N GLY A 174 24.63 -5.60 5.22
CA GLY A 174 25.48 -6.77 4.96
C GLY A 174 24.80 -8.04 5.50
N ARG A 175 24.96 -9.19 4.82
CA ARG A 175 24.37 -10.47 5.26
C ARG A 175 24.73 -10.76 6.73
N GLY A 176 23.71 -10.81 7.59
CA GLY A 176 23.82 -11.13 9.02
C GLY A 176 23.85 -9.89 9.93
N ALA A 177 23.99 -8.68 9.39
CA ALA A 177 24.10 -7.45 10.17
C ALA A 177 22.85 -7.18 11.04
N ALA A 178 21.65 -7.53 10.57
CA ALA A 178 20.44 -7.35 11.37
C ALA A 178 20.41 -8.32 12.56
N CYS A 179 20.93 -9.53 12.39
CA CYS A 179 20.99 -10.53 13.46
C CYS A 179 22.20 -10.41 14.40
N ASP A 180 23.34 -9.89 13.96
CA ASP A 180 24.61 -9.89 14.72
C ASP A 180 24.53 -9.13 16.06
N GLY A 181 23.70 -8.09 16.12
CA GLY A 181 23.49 -7.29 17.34
C GLY A 181 22.47 -7.87 18.33
N LEU A 182 21.77 -8.94 17.96
CA LEU A 182 20.65 -9.46 18.74
C LEU A 182 20.99 -10.76 19.48
N PRO A 183 20.63 -10.88 20.77
CA PRO A 183 20.87 -12.11 21.50
C PRO A 183 20.12 -13.27 20.83
N PRO A 184 20.74 -14.46 20.72
CA PRO A 184 20.05 -15.61 20.16
C PRO A 184 18.82 -15.95 20.99
N HIS A 185 17.73 -16.33 20.32
CA HIS A 185 16.57 -16.87 20.99
C HIS A 185 16.95 -18.11 21.80
N ARG A 186 16.37 -18.25 23.00
CA ARG A 186 16.63 -19.37 23.93
C ARG A 186 15.32 -20.16 24.13
N PRO A 187 15.01 -21.09 23.22
CA PRO A 187 13.80 -21.91 23.30
C PRO A 187 13.64 -22.59 24.66
N ARG A 188 12.40 -22.63 25.18
CA ARG A 188 12.08 -23.42 26.39
C ARG A 188 12.07 -24.94 26.15
N ILE A 189 11.99 -25.37 24.89
CA ILE A 189 12.14 -26.77 24.47
C ILE A 189 13.00 -26.81 23.22
N GLU A 190 13.66 -27.95 22.94
CA GLU A 190 14.52 -28.05 21.76
C GLU A 190 13.71 -28.06 20.45
N PRO A 191 13.98 -27.16 19.49
CA PRO A 191 13.44 -27.24 18.14
C PRO A 191 14.04 -28.42 17.37
N VAL A 192 13.28 -29.03 16.47
CA VAL A 192 13.80 -30.05 15.54
C VAL A 192 14.61 -29.44 14.40
N GLY A 193 14.42 -28.15 14.14
CA GLY A 193 15.20 -27.36 13.20
C GLY A 193 15.13 -25.89 13.58
N ARG A 194 16.25 -25.17 13.48
CA ARG A 194 16.29 -23.73 13.70
C ARG A 194 17.33 -23.05 12.82
N GLY A 195 17.09 -21.80 12.47
CA GLY A 195 18.02 -20.96 11.73
C GLY A 195 17.71 -19.48 11.92
N SER A 196 18.65 -18.63 11.54
CA SER A 196 18.45 -17.19 11.48
C SER A 196 19.15 -16.61 10.26
N THR A 197 18.55 -15.58 9.68
CA THR A 197 19.13 -14.80 8.59
C THR A 197 18.57 -13.39 8.64
N ASP A 198 19.26 -12.47 7.99
CA ASP A 198 18.64 -11.21 7.63
C ASP A 198 17.62 -11.49 6.53
N ALA A 199 16.41 -10.99 6.71
CA ALA A 199 15.37 -11.02 5.70
C ALA A 199 15.09 -9.61 5.24
N GLY A 200 15.08 -9.44 3.92
CA GLY A 200 14.62 -8.22 3.33
C GLY A 200 13.10 -8.16 3.36
N THR A 201 12.55 -7.05 3.84
CA THR A 201 11.13 -6.84 3.90
C THR A 201 10.77 -5.51 3.29
N GLU A 202 9.91 -5.53 2.28
CA GLU A 202 9.29 -4.33 1.72
C GLU A 202 7.89 -4.14 2.33
N SER A 203 7.11 -5.23 2.46
CA SER A 203 5.74 -5.16 2.99
C SER A 203 5.25 -6.39 3.76
N ALA A 204 5.89 -7.55 3.59
CA ALA A 204 5.57 -8.78 4.32
C ALA A 204 6.71 -9.79 4.20
N LEU A 205 6.77 -10.74 5.14
CA LEU A 205 7.52 -11.99 4.96
C LEU A 205 6.56 -13.05 4.41
N LEU A 206 7.03 -13.76 3.38
CA LEU A 206 6.27 -14.81 2.73
C LEU A 206 6.85 -16.18 3.10
N LEU A 207 5.95 -17.09 3.47
CA LEU A 207 6.25 -18.50 3.60
C LEU A 207 5.30 -19.29 2.71
N HIS A 208 5.83 -20.21 1.92
CA HIS A 208 5.01 -21.06 1.06
C HIS A 208 5.63 -22.44 0.87
N GLU A 209 4.82 -23.38 0.39
CA GLU A 209 5.31 -24.67 -0.06
C GLU A 209 5.80 -24.60 -1.53
N ARG A 210 6.95 -25.21 -1.84
CA ARG A 210 7.69 -25.04 -3.12
C ARG A 210 6.83 -25.19 -4.40
N ILE A 211 5.81 -26.05 -4.38
CA ILE A 211 5.00 -26.36 -5.57
C ILE A 211 3.88 -25.33 -5.79
N LEU A 212 3.47 -24.61 -4.73
CA LEU A 212 2.41 -23.61 -4.78
C LEU A 212 2.92 -22.19 -5.08
N SER A 213 4.24 -22.05 -5.26
CA SER A 213 4.95 -20.79 -5.57
C SER A 213 4.49 -20.07 -6.85
N LYS A 214 3.58 -20.66 -7.64
CA LYS A 214 3.13 -20.13 -8.93
C LYS A 214 1.71 -19.53 -8.92
N GLU A 215 0.96 -19.63 -7.82
CA GLU A 215 -0.43 -19.15 -7.79
C GLU A 215 -0.64 -17.95 -6.84
N PRO A 216 -0.94 -16.74 -7.38
CA PRO A 216 -1.19 -15.52 -6.59
C PRO A 216 -2.33 -15.68 -5.57
N LEU A 217 -3.32 -16.52 -5.88
CA LEU A 217 -4.58 -16.65 -5.13
C LEU A 217 -4.40 -17.08 -3.67
N PHE A 218 -3.36 -17.85 -3.35
CA PHE A 218 -3.10 -18.27 -1.98
C PHE A 218 -2.51 -17.13 -1.14
N LEU A 219 -1.67 -16.29 -1.76
CA LEU A 219 -1.03 -15.17 -1.06
C LEU A 219 -2.05 -14.09 -0.70
N ASP A 220 -3.02 -13.83 -1.57
CA ASP A 220 -4.07 -12.83 -1.32
C ASP A 220 -4.97 -13.24 -0.15
N GLY A 221 -5.35 -14.51 -0.07
CA GLY A 221 -6.13 -15.06 1.04
C GLY A 221 -5.39 -14.93 2.38
N ALA A 222 -4.12 -15.35 2.43
CA ALA A 222 -3.30 -15.22 3.64
C ALA A 222 -3.05 -13.76 4.03
N ARG A 223 -2.89 -12.86 3.04
CA ARG A 223 -2.71 -11.42 3.29
C ARG A 223 -3.99 -10.75 3.79
N ALA A 224 -5.15 -11.13 3.26
CA ALA A 224 -6.45 -10.67 3.74
C ALA A 224 -6.65 -11.09 5.20
N GLU A 225 -6.40 -12.36 5.52
CA GLU A 225 -6.49 -12.86 6.90
C GLU A 225 -5.49 -12.17 7.84
N ALA A 226 -4.26 -11.90 7.38
CA ALA A 226 -3.29 -11.14 8.16
C ALA A 226 -3.78 -9.71 8.47
N GLY A 227 -4.50 -9.08 7.52
CA GLY A 227 -5.14 -7.78 7.71
C GLY A 227 -6.24 -7.80 8.78
N GLU A 228 -6.96 -8.91 8.90
CA GLU A 228 -8.01 -9.12 9.92
C GLU A 228 -7.42 -9.50 11.29
N ASN A 229 -6.41 -10.38 11.30
CA ASN A 229 -5.82 -10.96 12.51
C ASN A 229 -4.74 -10.08 13.15
N GLY A 230 -4.05 -9.25 12.38
CA GLY A 230 -3.03 -8.32 12.88
C GLY A 230 -1.70 -8.38 12.13
N VAL A 231 -0.86 -9.37 12.46
CA VAL A 231 0.48 -9.54 11.86
C VAL A 231 0.68 -10.83 11.09
N VAL A 232 -0.18 -11.83 11.26
CA VAL A 232 -0.02 -13.12 10.59
C VAL A 232 -1.35 -13.64 10.09
N GLY A 233 -1.33 -14.17 8.86
CA GLY A 233 -2.45 -14.85 8.23
C GLY A 233 -1.97 -16.06 7.44
N ALA A 234 -2.83 -17.05 7.28
CA ALA A 234 -2.46 -18.34 6.74
C ALA A 234 -3.60 -18.95 5.90
N THR A 235 -3.28 -19.31 4.67
CA THR A 235 -4.16 -20.16 3.87
C THR A 235 -3.54 -21.55 3.75
N THR A 236 -4.22 -22.43 3.01
CA THR A 236 -3.65 -23.73 2.64
C THR A 236 -2.37 -23.52 1.83
N GLY A 237 -1.22 -23.98 2.34
CA GLY A 237 0.06 -23.94 1.64
C GLY A 237 0.83 -22.62 1.67
N ALA A 238 0.29 -21.55 2.26
CA ALA A 238 0.97 -20.26 2.38
C ALA A 238 0.67 -19.53 3.71
N VAL A 239 1.67 -18.81 4.20
CA VAL A 239 1.59 -17.95 5.39
C VAL A 239 2.22 -16.60 5.07
N VAL A 240 1.57 -15.52 5.50
CA VAL A 240 2.03 -14.16 5.30
C VAL A 240 2.20 -13.50 6.66
N VAL A 241 3.36 -12.87 6.88
CA VAL A 241 3.63 -12.06 8.07
C VAL A 241 3.74 -10.59 7.67
N THR A 242 2.77 -9.77 8.06
CA THR A 242 2.65 -8.33 7.74
C THR A 242 3.21 -7.42 8.83
N ALA A 243 3.96 -7.99 9.78
CA ALA A 243 4.59 -7.26 10.88
C ALA A 243 5.57 -6.18 10.41
N VAL A 244 6.12 -6.30 9.20
CA VAL A 244 7.08 -5.35 8.65
C VAL A 244 6.41 -4.37 7.70
N ARG A 245 6.67 -3.08 7.91
CA ARG A 245 6.19 -2.01 7.04
C ARG A 245 7.36 -1.16 6.58
N GLY A 246 7.59 -1.17 5.28
CA GLY A 246 8.62 -0.38 4.63
C GLY A 246 9.94 -1.15 4.46
N PRO A 247 10.83 -0.62 3.59
CA PRO A 247 12.08 -1.26 3.22
C PRO A 247 13.05 -1.33 4.41
N GLY A 248 13.66 -2.50 4.61
CA GLY A 248 14.65 -2.73 5.65
C GLY A 248 15.03 -4.20 5.79
N ALA A 249 16.13 -4.46 6.50
CA ALA A 249 16.48 -5.80 6.94
C ALA A 249 16.00 -6.03 8.38
N VAL A 250 15.35 -7.17 8.59
CA VAL A 250 14.94 -7.65 9.91
C VAL A 250 15.75 -8.91 10.25
N CYS A 251 16.07 -9.12 11.53
CA CYS A 251 16.58 -10.43 11.93
C CYS A 251 15.42 -11.42 11.93
N LEU A 252 15.42 -12.35 10.97
CA LEU A 252 14.43 -13.39 10.85
C LEU A 252 14.96 -14.69 11.46
N ARG A 253 14.21 -15.25 12.40
CA ARG A 253 14.46 -16.56 12.98
C ARG A 253 13.32 -17.51 12.65
N GLY A 254 13.66 -18.71 12.19
CA GLY A 254 12.71 -19.79 11.93
C GLY A 254 12.99 -20.97 12.83
N GLU A 255 11.95 -21.48 13.51
CA GLU A 255 12.05 -22.63 14.41
C GLU A 255 10.92 -23.64 14.14
N ALA A 256 11.30 -24.89 13.90
CA ALA A 256 10.40 -26.02 13.74
C ALA A 256 10.38 -26.85 15.02
N TYR A 257 9.21 -27.24 15.51
CA TYR A 257 9.07 -28.07 16.71
C TYR A 257 8.19 -29.29 16.45
N GLY A 258 8.57 -30.45 17.00
CA GLY A 258 7.74 -31.67 16.94
C GLY A 258 6.56 -31.69 17.92
N ARG A 259 6.39 -30.64 18.75
CA ARG A 259 5.26 -30.47 19.67
C ARG A 259 5.07 -29.00 20.00
N ARG A 260 3.92 -28.64 20.58
CA ARG A 260 3.62 -27.26 21.00
C ARG A 260 4.67 -26.71 21.97
N PRO A 261 5.41 -25.65 21.62
CA PRO A 261 6.29 -24.96 22.56
C PRO A 261 5.48 -24.11 23.55
N PRO A 262 5.98 -23.93 24.79
CA PRO A 262 5.39 -22.99 25.74
C PRO A 262 5.23 -21.59 25.12
N VAL A 263 4.27 -20.81 25.59
CA VAL A 263 4.08 -19.43 25.13
C VAL A 263 5.11 -18.52 25.79
N GLU A 264 5.74 -17.67 24.98
CA GLU A 264 6.80 -16.75 25.39
C GLU A 264 6.43 -15.32 25.00
N THR A 265 5.82 -14.58 25.92
CA THR A 265 5.38 -13.19 25.72
C THR A 265 6.42 -12.17 26.18
N GLY A 266 7.24 -12.53 27.17
CA GLY A 266 8.24 -11.63 27.78
C GLY A 266 9.26 -11.10 26.77
N GLY A 267 9.38 -9.77 26.70
CA GLY A 267 10.32 -9.08 25.82
C GLY A 267 9.91 -9.05 24.35
N TRP A 268 8.70 -9.46 23.99
CA TRP A 268 8.14 -9.34 22.64
C TRP A 268 7.06 -8.26 22.62
N ASP A 269 7.03 -7.43 21.58
CA ASP A 269 6.01 -6.40 21.43
C ASP A 269 4.65 -6.99 21.03
N ARG A 270 4.70 -8.10 20.28
CA ARG A 270 3.51 -8.78 19.79
C ARG A 270 3.80 -10.25 19.57
N VAL A 271 2.85 -11.09 19.96
CA VAL A 271 2.87 -12.54 19.73
C VAL A 271 1.49 -12.96 19.24
N GLU A 272 1.44 -13.50 18.03
CA GLU A 272 0.20 -13.95 17.39
C GLU A 272 0.36 -15.38 16.88
N GLU A 273 -0.73 -16.15 16.86
CA GLU A 273 -0.73 -17.55 16.46
C GLU A 273 -1.96 -17.90 15.62
N VAL A 274 -1.72 -18.50 14.45
CA VAL A 274 -2.78 -18.92 13.51
C VAL A 274 -2.70 -20.41 13.20
N GLY A 275 -3.82 -20.99 12.76
CA GLY A 275 -3.86 -22.32 12.19
C GLY A 275 -3.29 -22.32 10.77
N TYR A 276 -2.59 -23.39 10.40
CA TYR A 276 -2.03 -23.55 9.05
C TYR A 276 -2.24 -24.99 8.57
N LEU A 277 -2.71 -25.15 7.34
CA LEU A 277 -2.78 -26.44 6.67
C LEU A 277 -1.61 -26.55 5.68
N SER A 278 -0.80 -27.59 5.86
CA SER A 278 0.35 -27.93 5.05
C SER A 278 0.07 -29.15 4.16
N PRO A 279 -0.30 -28.98 2.88
CA PRO A 279 -0.57 -30.10 1.98
C PRO A 279 0.65 -30.98 1.70
N LEU A 280 1.84 -30.37 1.61
CA LEU A 280 3.07 -31.06 1.19
C LEU A 280 4.06 -31.28 2.33
N GLY A 281 3.87 -30.61 3.47
CA GLY A 281 4.83 -30.72 4.57
C GLY A 281 6.16 -30.04 4.26
N ASP A 282 6.17 -29.00 3.43
CA ASP A 282 7.38 -28.30 2.98
C ASP A 282 7.26 -26.78 3.10
N LEU A 283 6.77 -26.29 4.24
CA LEU A 283 6.69 -24.84 4.49
C LEU A 283 8.09 -24.26 4.69
N ARG A 284 8.42 -23.25 3.88
CA ARG A 284 9.71 -22.54 3.91
C ARG A 284 9.52 -21.05 3.67
N PHE A 285 10.52 -20.27 4.05
CA PHE A 285 10.58 -18.85 3.68
C PHE A 285 10.93 -18.70 2.21
N VAL A 286 10.28 -17.74 1.54
CA VAL A 286 10.65 -17.32 0.18
C VAL A 286 12.02 -16.65 0.20
N ASP A 287 12.18 -15.69 1.12
CA ASP A 287 13.43 -14.99 1.37
C ASP A 287 14.12 -15.60 2.59
N GLY A 288 15.19 -16.36 2.39
CA GLY A 288 15.95 -16.96 3.48
C GLY A 288 16.51 -18.37 3.23
N GLU A 289 16.25 -18.97 2.07
CA GLU A 289 17.01 -20.17 1.66
C GLU A 289 18.48 -19.79 1.33
N PRO A 290 19.46 -20.64 1.68
CA PRO A 290 19.35 -21.93 2.37
C PRO A 290 19.51 -21.85 3.90
N LEU A 291 19.51 -20.65 4.51
CA LEU A 291 19.90 -20.45 5.91
C LEU A 291 18.79 -20.79 6.92
N LEU A 292 17.53 -20.78 6.49
CA LEU A 292 16.39 -21.17 7.32
C LEU A 292 15.94 -22.62 7.02
N PRO A 293 15.60 -23.41 8.04
CA PRO A 293 15.16 -24.78 7.85
C PRO A 293 13.75 -24.84 7.28
N ARG A 294 13.38 -26.02 6.77
CA ARG A 294 11.98 -26.39 6.58
C ARG A 294 11.26 -26.35 7.94
N LEU A 295 10.10 -25.71 8.00
CA LEU A 295 9.40 -25.43 9.26
C LEU A 295 8.38 -26.51 9.66
N THR A 296 7.95 -27.33 8.70
CA THR A 296 7.04 -28.46 8.90
C THR A 296 7.83 -29.70 9.32
N SER A 297 7.76 -30.03 10.62
CA SER A 297 8.56 -31.11 11.22
C SER A 297 8.13 -32.51 10.79
N ASP A 298 6.83 -32.72 10.58
CA ASP A 298 6.20 -34.06 10.53
C ASP A 298 5.58 -34.35 9.14
N GLY A 299 5.97 -33.61 8.11
CA GLY A 299 5.44 -33.76 6.75
C GLY A 299 4.05 -33.11 6.59
N PRO A 300 3.24 -33.56 5.61
CA PRO A 300 1.90 -33.01 5.40
C PRO A 300 1.03 -33.07 6.65
N GLY A 301 0.27 -32.02 6.92
CA GLY A 301 -0.63 -32.01 8.06
C GLY A 301 -1.06 -30.63 8.51
N ARG A 302 -1.60 -30.58 9.73
CA ARG A 302 -2.08 -29.35 10.36
C ARG A 302 -1.04 -28.86 11.36
N TYR A 303 -0.78 -27.57 11.29
CA TYR A 303 0.22 -26.88 12.10
C TYR A 303 -0.38 -25.63 12.73
N ARG A 304 0.32 -25.12 13.74
CA ARG A 304 0.16 -23.76 14.24
C ARG A 304 1.42 -22.99 13.88
N VAL A 305 1.22 -21.75 13.47
CA VAL A 305 2.30 -20.81 13.21
C VAL A 305 2.18 -19.70 14.23
N ARG A 306 3.20 -19.57 15.09
CA ARG A 306 3.29 -18.49 16.07
C ARG A 306 4.38 -17.52 15.65
N VAL A 307 4.02 -16.25 15.55
CA VAL A 307 4.91 -15.16 15.15
C VAL A 307 5.13 -14.25 16.34
N HIS A 308 6.39 -14.05 16.68
CA HIS A 308 6.81 -13.07 17.66
C HIS A 308 7.50 -11.90 16.96
N VAL A 309 7.13 -10.69 17.33
CA VAL A 309 7.65 -9.45 16.74
C VAL A 309 8.26 -8.60 17.84
N ARG A 310 9.48 -8.13 17.60
CA ARG A 310 10.17 -7.14 18.42
C ARG A 310 10.55 -5.95 17.55
N ARG A 311 10.22 -4.73 18.00
CA ARG A 311 10.54 -3.48 17.29
C ARG A 311 12.02 -3.14 17.43
N GLY A 312 12.58 -2.55 16.38
CA GLY A 312 13.97 -2.09 16.40
C GLY A 312 14.15 -0.84 17.27
N ALA A 313 15.35 -0.67 17.82
CA ALA A 313 15.69 0.51 18.61
C ALA A 313 15.58 1.83 17.81
N ALA A 314 15.79 1.78 16.48
CA ALA A 314 15.67 2.93 15.59
C ALA A 314 14.25 3.52 15.50
N ASP A 315 13.24 2.76 15.92
CA ASP A 315 11.82 3.12 15.76
C ASP A 315 11.19 3.70 17.01
N ALA A 316 11.77 3.45 18.18
CA ALA A 316 11.28 3.95 19.46
C ALA A 316 11.31 5.49 19.54
N ASP A 317 12.29 6.12 18.87
CA ASP A 317 12.56 7.55 19.00
C ASP A 317 11.81 8.44 17.97
N ARG A 318 11.13 7.87 16.96
CA ARG A 318 10.61 8.66 15.82
C ARG A 318 9.09 8.69 15.66
N GLY A 319 8.32 8.01 16.50
CA GLY A 319 6.86 7.94 16.35
C GLY A 319 6.41 7.36 14.99
N LYS A 320 7.32 6.71 14.25
CA LYS A 320 7.04 6.02 12.98
C LYS A 320 6.69 4.56 13.29
N PRO A 321 5.75 3.92 12.57
CA PRO A 321 5.66 2.47 12.59
C PRO A 321 6.98 1.92 12.06
N GLY A 322 7.69 1.23 12.96
CA GLY A 322 9.05 0.80 12.74
C GLY A 322 9.24 -0.45 11.92
N VAL A 323 10.43 -0.62 11.36
CA VAL A 323 10.90 -1.91 10.84
C VAL A 323 11.19 -2.81 12.05
N PRO A 324 10.51 -3.97 12.22
CA PRO A 324 10.82 -4.87 13.32
C PRO A 324 12.31 -5.17 13.39
N GLY A 325 12.90 -5.05 14.58
CA GLY A 325 14.29 -5.44 14.78
C GLY A 325 14.45 -6.95 14.71
N GLU A 326 13.42 -7.70 15.13
CA GLU A 326 13.45 -9.16 15.16
C GLU A 326 12.06 -9.74 14.89
N ILE A 327 12.02 -10.78 14.05
CA ILE A 327 10.86 -11.64 13.84
C ILE A 327 11.27 -13.09 14.11
N LEU A 328 10.52 -13.76 14.98
CA LEU A 328 10.67 -15.19 15.24
C LEU A 328 9.39 -15.91 14.82
N VAL A 329 9.53 -16.86 13.92
CA VAL A 329 8.44 -17.73 13.45
C VAL A 329 8.66 -19.13 14.00
N MET A 330 7.74 -19.57 14.84
CA MET A 330 7.69 -20.94 15.36
C MET A 330 6.58 -21.72 14.67
N VAL A 331 6.88 -22.93 14.21
CA VAL A 331 5.91 -23.83 13.58
C VAL A 331 5.91 -25.17 14.29
N TYR A 332 4.72 -25.68 14.60
CA TYR A 332 4.54 -26.95 15.33
C TYR A 332 3.21 -27.63 15.00
N PRO A 333 3.10 -28.97 15.15
CA PRO A 333 1.85 -29.69 14.91
C PRO A 333 0.69 -29.16 15.75
N GLY A 334 -0.48 -28.93 15.13
CA GLY A 334 -1.68 -28.45 15.83
C GLY A 334 -2.87 -28.18 14.89
N GLY A 335 -4.07 -28.01 15.43
CA GLY A 335 -5.30 -27.88 14.64
C GLY A 335 -5.61 -26.46 14.11
N GLU A 336 -6.69 -26.34 13.33
CA GLU A 336 -7.26 -25.09 12.78
C GLU A 336 -7.99 -24.27 13.87
N GLY A 337 -7.41 -24.15 15.05
CA GLY A 337 -7.99 -23.29 16.09
C GLY A 337 -8.06 -21.83 15.62
N GLU A 338 -8.95 -21.06 16.25
CA GLU A 338 -9.04 -19.61 16.02
C GLU A 338 -7.67 -18.92 16.14
N PRO A 339 -7.46 -17.80 15.42
CA PRO A 339 -6.33 -16.91 15.64
C PRO A 339 -6.26 -16.50 17.12
N VAL A 340 -5.06 -16.54 17.71
CA VAL A 340 -4.81 -16.16 19.10
C VAL A 340 -3.81 -15.02 19.15
N VAL A 341 -4.21 -13.92 19.79
CA VAL A 341 -3.31 -12.81 20.13
C VAL A 341 -2.93 -12.92 21.59
N TYR A 342 -1.65 -13.09 21.88
CA TYR A 342 -1.15 -13.11 23.25
C TYR A 342 -0.79 -11.69 23.68
N ARG A 343 -1.27 -11.27 24.85
CA ARG A 343 -0.89 -9.99 25.45
C ARG A 343 0.43 -10.16 26.20
N ALA A 344 1.28 -9.13 26.14
CA ALA A 344 2.46 -9.07 26.99
C ALA A 344 2.02 -9.10 28.46
N ASP A 345 2.72 -9.90 29.26
CA ASP A 345 2.61 -9.91 30.73
C ASP A 345 3.41 -8.75 31.33
#